data_AF-A0A957K0B2-F1
#
_entry.id   AF-A0A957K0B2-F1
#
_cell.length_a   1.000
_cell.length_b   1.000
_cell.length_c   1.000
_cell.angle_alpha   90.00
_cell.angle_beta   90.00
_cell.angle_gamma   90.00
#
_symmetry.space_group_name_H-M   'P 1'
#
loop_
_entity.id
_entity.type
_entity.pdbx_description
1 polymer ?
#
loop_
_entity_poly.entity_id
_entity_poly.type
_entity_poly.pdbx_seq_one_letter_code
_entity_poly.pdbx_strand_id
1 'polypeptide(L)' 'MKPKTTNEVRQAFLEFFEEHGHQIVDSSPLPNRDNPTLLFT' A
#
# COMPACT_ATOMS: atom_id res chain seq x y z
N MET A 1 -16.31 -11.38 18.52
CA MET A 1 -15.25 -10.48 18.00
C MET A 1 -15.77 -9.88 16.69
N LYS A 2 -15.68 -8.57 16.49
CA LYS A 2 -16.09 -7.97 15.19
C LYS A 2 -14.98 -8.23 14.16
N PRO A 3 -15.29 -8.65 12.93
CA PRO A 3 -14.28 -8.81 11.89
C PRO A 3 -13.68 -7.45 11.56
N LYS A 4 -12.36 -7.41 11.34
CA LYS A 4 -11.68 -6.20 10.86
C LYS A 4 -12.14 -5.88 9.44
N THR A 5 -12.32 -4.61 9.14
CA THR A 5 -12.52 -4.11 7.78
C THR A 5 -11.22 -4.21 6.98
N THR A 6 -11.32 -4.20 5.65
CA THR A 6 -10.14 -4.18 4.76
C THR A 6 -9.22 -2.98 5.06
N ASN A 7 -9.80 -1.83 5.40
CA ASN A 7 -9.03 -0.62 5.74
C ASN A 7 -8.26 -0.81 7.06
N GLU A 8 -8.87 -1.45 8.07
CA GLU A 8 -8.19 -1.73 9.34
C GLU A 8 -7.05 -2.76 9.18
N VAL A 9 -7.19 -3.72 8.26
CA VAL A 9 -6.11 -4.67 7.94
C VAL A 9 -4.97 -3.95 7.21
N ARG A 10 -5.28 -3.09 6.23
CA ARG A 10 -4.28 -2.28 5.52
C ARG A 10 -3.49 -1.41 6.49
N GLN A 11 -4.19 -0.71 7.39
CA GLN A 11 -3.55 0.17 8.36
C GLN A 11 -2.59 -0.60 9.28
N ALA A 12 -3.04 -1.73 9.84
CA ALA A 12 -2.20 -2.56 10.71
C ALA A 12 -0.95 -3.11 10.01
N PHE A 13 -1.04 -3.42 8.72
CA PHE A 13 0.12 -3.86 7.93
C PHE A 13 1.15 -2.73 7.75
N LEU A 14 0.68 -1.52 7.43
CA LEU A 14 1.56 -0.36 7.23
C LEU A 14 2.26 0.03 8.54
N GLU A 15 1.52 0.10 9.64
CA GLU A 15 2.04 0.40 10.98
C GLU A 15 3.11 -0.60 11.42
N PHE A 16 2.88 -1.91 11.20
CA PHE A 16 3.86 -2.94 11.52
C PHE A 16 5.21 -2.67 10.84
N PHE A 17 5.22 -2.37 9.53
CA PHE A 17 6.49 -2.13 8.82
C PHE A 17 7.10 -0.77 9.16
N GLU A 18 6.28 0.25 9.46
CA GLU A 18 6.75 1.54 9.96
C GLU A 18 7.51 1.41 11.28
N GLU A 19 6.99 0.64 12.24
CA GLU A 19 7.67 0.33 13.50
C GLU A 19 9.02 -0.40 13.30
N HIS A 20 9.16 -1.10 12.17
CA HIS A 20 10.41 -1.77 11.78
C HIS A 20 11.31 -0.90 10.88
N GLY A 21 11.03 0.41 10.80
CA GLY A 21 11.87 1.39 10.10
C GLY A 21 11.61 1.53 8.60
N HIS A 22 10.49 1.00 8.09
CA HIS A 22 10.11 1.20 6.68
C HIS A 22 9.30 2.49 6.53
N GLN A 23 9.57 3.26 5.48
CA GLN A 23 8.77 4.44 5.18
C GLN A 23 7.47 4.04 4.49
N ILE A 24 6.34 4.57 4.97
CA ILE A 24 5.07 4.50 4.24
C ILE A 24 5.16 5.45 3.04
N VAL A 25 4.94 4.90 1.85
CA VAL A 25 4.91 5.66 0.59
C VAL A 25 3.56 5.46 -0.10
N ASP A 26 3.09 6.51 -0.77
CA ASP A 26 1.84 6.46 -1.51
C ASP A 26 1.93 5.47 -2.67
N SER A 27 0.79 4.85 -3.00
CA SER A 27 0.71 3.94 -4.13
C SER A 27 0.89 4.70 -5.45
N SER A 28 1.58 4.07 -6.39
CA SER A 28 1.74 4.62 -7.74
C SER A 28 0.39 4.82 -8.43
N PRO A 29 0.28 5.79 -9.36
CA PRO A 29 -0.90 5.96 -10.17
C PRO A 29 -1.21 4.71 -11.00
N LEU A 30 -2.50 4.38 -11.17
CA LEU A 30 -2.93 3.19 -11.90
C LEU A 30 -2.38 3.14 -13.34
N PRO A 31 -2.45 4.22 -14.16
CA PRO A 31 -1.67 4.25 -15.40
C PRO A 31 -0.20 4.44 -15.04
N ASN A 32 0.63 3.47 -15.42
CA ASN A 32 2.06 3.59 -15.21
C ASN A 32 2.63 4.56 -16.26
N ARG A 33 3.00 5.75 -15.81
CA ARG A 33 3.52 6.83 -16.67
C ARG A 33 5.01 6.71 -16.95
N ASP A 34 5.72 5.93 -16.15
CA ASP A 34 7.19 5.87 -16.16
C ASP A 34 7.72 4.71 -17.02
N ASN A 35 6.87 3.72 -17.32
CA ASN A 35 7.23 2.57 -18.14
C ASN A 35 6.27 2.41 -19.33
N PRO A 36 6.70 2.69 -20.57
CA PRO A 36 5.82 2.64 -21.74
C PRO A 36 5.39 1.24 -22.15
N THR A 37 5.99 0.19 -21.58
CA THR A 37 5.66 -1.22 -21.86
C THR A 37 4.81 -1.88 -20.77
N LEU A 38 4.69 -1.25 -19.60
CA LEU A 38 3.85 -1.70 -18.50
C LEU A 38 2.69 -0.73 -18.36
N LEU A 39 1.47 -1.16 -18.70
CA LEU A 39 0.34 -0.24 -18.80
C LEU A 39 -0.29 0.12 -17.44
N PHE A 40 -0.27 -0.82 -16.47
CA PHE A 40 -0.96 -0.68 -15.19
C PHE A 40 -0.11 -1.16 -14.00
N THR A 41 -0.38 -0.61 -12.81
CA THR A 41 0.20 -1.04 -11.51
C THR A 41 -0.82 -1.74 -10.62
#